data_AF-A0A1V5HRR1-F1
#
_entry.id   AF-A0A1V5HRR1-F1
#
_cell.length_a   1.000
_cell.length_b   1.000
_cell.length_c   1.000
_cell.angle_alpha   90.00
_cell.angle_beta   90.00
_cell.angle_gamma   90.00
#
_symmetry.space_group_name_H-M   'P 1'
#
loop_
_entity.id
_entity.type
_entity.pdbx_description
1 polymer ?
#
loop_
_entity_poly.entity_id
_entity_poly.type
_entity_poly.pdbx_seq_one_letter_code
_entity_poly.pdbx_strand_id
1 'polypeptide(L)'
;MSIGSNIKTEREKKKLTQKELADRLYVTPQAVSRWENGSVEPSIDTLKQMSAIFGVDLDTLTSNENLAKKEPEVTAPAKPEAKEPTLVGMCGRCGKAIYSNTHYAYCTKSVTYSGRGRHHEHVSWHTGDGKTGNGILCDDCLRQNEEAEKQKQIDQQNALTERDHKAMVWGLWVGGGAGLIMILISIGLFVNKNWAAGGWTLGLSPLAAYGFFAVLYCLIKRNTWAGEIFMNISEFGFVKMPGVIFAFSGDGVVAFFIIKVILGILGFLILIGFLALAFFFTMIFSMFAFPYSYCHPAQAE
;
A
#
# COMPACT_ATOMS: atom_id res chain seq x y z
N MET A 1 29.10 -28.40 34.74
CA MET A 1 29.16 -28.45 33.25
C MET A 1 28.86 -27.05 32.74
N SER A 2 29.40 -26.62 31.60
CA SER A 2 29.05 -25.31 31.03
C SER A 2 27.90 -25.46 30.02
N ILE A 3 27.17 -24.37 29.75
CA ILE A 3 26.09 -24.34 28.75
C ILE A 3 26.53 -24.90 27.38
N GLY A 4 27.78 -24.63 26.98
CA GLY A 4 28.38 -25.16 25.76
C GLY A 4 28.48 -26.69 25.72
N SER A 5 28.84 -27.31 26.85
CA SER A 5 28.90 -28.76 26.95
C SER A 5 27.51 -29.42 26.85
N ASN A 6 26.47 -28.78 27.41
CA ASN A 6 25.09 -29.27 27.31
C ASN A 6 24.58 -29.21 25.86
N ILE A 7 24.83 -28.10 25.15
CA ILE A 7 24.47 -27.94 23.73
C ILE A 7 25.14 -29.03 22.88
N LYS A 8 26.43 -29.32 23.12
CA LYS A 8 27.15 -30.38 22.42
C LYS A 8 26.54 -31.76 22.67
N THR A 9 26.22 -32.08 23.92
CA THR A 9 25.61 -33.37 24.29
C THR A 9 24.23 -33.55 23.63
N GLU A 10 23.38 -32.52 23.63
CA GLU A 10 22.06 -32.60 22.99
C GLU A 10 22.16 -32.67 21.46
N ARG A 11 23.12 -31.97 20.84
CA ARG A 11 23.41 -32.08 19.41
C ARG A 11 23.80 -33.50 19.03
N GLU A 12 24.69 -34.13 19.81
CA GLU A 12 25.17 -35.50 19.57
C GLU A 12 24.05 -36.53 19.77
N LYS A 13 23.17 -36.35 20.77
CA LYS A 13 21.98 -37.21 20.97
C LYS A 13 21.04 -37.18 19.76
N LYS A 14 20.92 -36.04 19.10
CA LYS A 14 20.11 -35.88 17.86
C LYS A 14 20.88 -36.23 16.58
N LYS A 15 22.14 -36.68 16.68
CA LYS A 15 23.02 -37.02 15.55
C LYS A 15 23.19 -35.87 14.53
N LEU A 16 23.13 -34.63 14.99
CA LEU A 16 23.29 -33.45 14.12
C LEU A 16 24.76 -33.05 14.00
N THR A 17 25.18 -32.63 12.82
CA THR A 17 26.49 -31.99 12.66
C THR A 17 26.45 -30.52 13.13
N GLN A 18 27.60 -29.93 13.46
CA GLN A 18 27.65 -28.50 13.82
C GLN A 18 27.12 -27.60 12.69
N LYS A 19 27.36 -28.01 11.44
CA LYS A 19 26.84 -27.32 10.25
C LYS A 19 25.32 -27.41 10.17
N GLU A 20 24.74 -28.60 10.36
CA GLU A 20 23.29 -28.78 10.33
C GLU A 20 22.56 -28.02 11.43
N LEU A 21 23.16 -27.93 12.63
CA LEU A 21 22.61 -27.11 13.71
C LEU A 21 22.67 -25.62 13.35
N ALA A 22 23.78 -25.18 12.75
CA ALA A 22 23.94 -23.80 12.30
C ALA A 22 22.93 -23.43 11.20
N ASP A 23 22.71 -24.32 10.23
CA ASP A 23 21.75 -24.14 9.15
C ASP A 23 20.30 -24.00 9.68
N ARG A 24 19.94 -24.79 10.71
CA ARG A 24 18.60 -24.71 11.35
C ARG A 24 18.38 -23.46 12.20
N LEU A 25 19.46 -22.90 12.74
CA LEU A 25 19.44 -21.70 13.57
C LEU A 25 19.72 -20.41 12.75
N TYR A 26 19.95 -20.53 11.44
CA TYR A 26 20.35 -19.43 10.56
C TYR A 26 21.59 -18.67 11.05
N VAL A 27 22.56 -19.40 11.60
CA VAL A 27 23.84 -18.85 12.09
C VAL A 27 25.02 -19.50 11.39
N THR A 28 26.22 -18.96 11.60
CA THR A 28 27.43 -19.54 11.02
C THR A 28 27.90 -20.76 11.84
N PRO A 29 28.48 -21.80 11.21
CA PRO A 29 29.04 -22.94 11.94
C PRO A 29 30.12 -22.53 12.97
N GLN A 30 30.84 -21.43 12.72
CA GLN A 30 31.79 -20.89 13.68
C GLN A 30 31.09 -20.41 14.97
N ALA A 31 29.88 -19.86 14.88
CA ALA A 31 29.11 -19.44 16.07
C ALA A 31 28.77 -20.66 16.94
N VAL A 32 28.27 -21.74 16.34
CA VAL A 32 27.99 -23.01 17.04
C VAL A 32 29.23 -23.57 17.71
N SER A 33 30.37 -23.59 17.00
CA SER A 33 31.65 -24.04 17.56
C SER A 33 32.08 -23.19 18.77
N ARG A 34 31.91 -21.86 18.71
CA ARG A 34 32.24 -20.96 19.82
C ARG A 34 31.33 -21.14 21.04
N TRP A 35 30.06 -21.47 20.82
CA TRP A 35 29.12 -21.81 21.91
C TRP A 35 29.49 -23.13 22.58
N GLU A 36 29.77 -24.17 21.80
CA GLU A 36 30.17 -25.49 22.33
C GLU A 36 31.48 -25.43 23.12
N ASN A 37 32.41 -24.56 22.69
CA ASN A 37 33.68 -24.33 23.37
C ASN A 37 33.59 -23.32 24.54
N GLY A 38 32.40 -22.78 24.82
CA GLY A 38 32.20 -21.80 25.90
C GLY A 38 32.93 -20.46 25.69
N SER A 39 33.35 -20.15 24.47
CA SER A 39 34.05 -18.90 24.15
C SER A 39 33.09 -17.71 24.03
N VAL A 40 31.84 -17.98 23.69
CA VAL A 40 30.75 -17.00 23.55
C VAL A 40 29.49 -17.67 24.07
N GLU A 41 28.62 -16.93 24.75
CA GLU A 41 27.31 -17.43 25.16
C GLU A 41 26.26 -17.14 24.06
N PRO A 42 25.38 -18.10 23.74
CA PRO A 42 24.27 -17.87 22.84
C PRO A 42 23.24 -16.91 23.46
N SER A 43 22.54 -16.13 22.63
CA SER A 43 21.42 -15.30 23.10
C SER A 43 20.26 -16.17 23.60
N ILE A 44 19.42 -15.60 24.47
CA ILE A 44 18.22 -16.27 25.01
C ILE A 44 17.30 -16.76 23.87
N ASP A 45 17.14 -15.98 22.81
CA ASP A 45 16.31 -16.38 21.66
C ASP A 45 16.90 -17.56 20.90
N THR A 46 18.23 -17.61 20.77
CA THR A 46 18.94 -18.76 20.18
C THR A 46 18.76 -20.00 21.05
N LEU A 47 18.83 -19.86 22.38
CA LEU A 47 18.61 -20.96 23.31
C LEU A 47 17.17 -21.50 23.24
N LYS A 48 16.17 -20.64 23.04
CA LYS A 48 14.77 -21.06 22.81
C LYS A 48 14.61 -21.86 21.52
N GLN A 49 15.27 -21.42 20.45
CA GLN A 49 15.26 -22.15 19.18
C GLN A 49 15.97 -23.51 19.33
N MET A 50 17.09 -23.56 20.05
CA MET A 50 17.78 -24.80 20.38
C MET A 50 16.89 -25.75 21.20
N SER A 51 16.17 -25.25 22.22
CA SER A 51 15.23 -26.07 23.00
C SER A 51 14.14 -26.68 22.12
N ALA A 52 13.64 -25.93 21.15
CA ALA A 52 12.65 -26.46 20.19
C ALA A 52 13.24 -27.52 19.24
N ILE A 53 14.49 -27.33 18.78
CA ILE A 53 15.18 -28.28 17.90
C ILE A 53 15.53 -29.58 18.63
N PHE A 54 15.99 -29.49 19.88
CA PHE A 54 16.37 -30.63 20.69
C PHE A 54 15.17 -31.31 21.38
N GLY A 55 14.06 -30.59 21.58
CA GLY A 55 12.88 -31.08 22.29
C GLY A 55 13.14 -31.25 23.79
N VAL A 56 13.94 -30.36 24.36
CA VAL A 56 14.28 -30.34 25.81
C VAL A 56 13.93 -28.97 26.37
N ASP A 57 13.64 -28.90 27.66
CA ASP A 57 13.36 -27.62 28.32
C ASP A 57 14.61 -26.71 28.35
N LEU A 58 14.38 -25.39 28.33
CA LEU A 58 15.43 -24.37 28.39
C LEU A 58 16.32 -24.54 29.64
N ASP A 59 15.72 -25.00 30.74
CA ASP A 59 16.42 -25.30 31.99
C ASP A 59 17.44 -26.44 31.80
N THR A 60 17.16 -27.42 30.94
CA THR A 60 18.10 -28.53 30.66
C THR A 60 19.35 -28.03 29.93
N LEU A 61 19.20 -27.01 29.07
CA LEU A 61 20.34 -26.41 28.36
C LEU A 61 21.18 -25.52 29.27
N THR A 62 20.54 -24.78 30.18
CA THR A 62 21.17 -23.76 31.03
C THR A 62 21.63 -24.27 32.40
N SER A 63 21.15 -25.44 32.85
CA SER A 63 21.50 -25.99 34.16
C SER A 63 22.96 -26.42 34.23
N ASN A 64 23.65 -25.93 35.28
CA ASN A 64 25.05 -26.24 35.56
C ASN A 64 25.22 -27.45 36.51
N GLU A 65 24.12 -28.01 37.01
CA GLU A 65 24.12 -29.10 38.00
C GLU A 65 23.45 -30.36 37.47
N ASN A 66 24.11 -31.50 37.70
CA ASN A 66 23.56 -32.83 37.46
C ASN A 66 22.35 -33.05 38.38
N LEU A 67 21.14 -32.80 37.88
CA LEU A 67 19.96 -33.51 38.37
C LEU A 67 19.98 -34.90 37.75
N ALA A 68 20.80 -35.76 38.36
CA ALA A 68 20.72 -37.20 38.18
C ALA A 68 19.29 -37.64 38.50
N LYS A 69 18.64 -38.20 37.49
CA LYS A 69 17.49 -39.11 37.54
C LYS A 69 16.52 -38.90 38.71
N LYS A 70 15.39 -38.26 38.43
CA LYS A 70 14.11 -38.88 38.80
C LYS A 70 13.51 -39.44 37.53
N GLU A 71 13.81 -40.71 37.30
CA GLU A 71 13.07 -41.58 36.41
C GLU A 71 11.60 -41.48 36.85
N PRO A 72 10.67 -40.99 36.01
CA PRO A 72 9.27 -41.21 36.30
C PRO A 72 9.07 -42.72 36.22
N GLU A 73 8.78 -43.31 37.38
CA GLU A 73 8.28 -44.65 37.50
C GLU A 73 7.14 -44.81 36.47
N VAL A 74 7.41 -45.61 35.45
CA VAL A 74 6.48 -45.94 34.38
C VAL A 74 5.41 -46.83 35.01
N THR A 75 4.43 -46.22 35.69
CA THR A 75 3.09 -46.79 35.67
C THR A 75 2.65 -46.76 34.21
N ALA A 76 2.37 -47.95 33.68
CA ALA A 76 1.86 -48.21 32.34
C ALA A 76 1.01 -47.04 31.82
N PRO A 77 1.16 -46.61 30.56
CA PRO A 77 0.53 -45.39 30.06
C PRO A 77 -0.97 -45.46 30.32
N ALA A 78 -1.42 -44.76 31.35
CA ALA A 78 -2.77 -44.28 31.42
C ALA A 78 -2.90 -43.45 30.15
N LYS A 79 -3.68 -44.00 29.20
CA LYS A 79 -4.23 -43.30 28.05
C LYS A 79 -4.40 -41.84 28.46
N PRO A 80 -3.74 -40.86 27.81
CA PRO A 80 -3.89 -39.47 28.21
C PRO A 80 -5.38 -39.22 28.27
N GLU A 81 -5.90 -39.03 29.48
CA GLU A 81 -7.27 -38.58 29.67
C GLU A 81 -7.28 -37.22 28.99
N ALA A 82 -7.77 -37.23 27.75
CA ALA A 82 -8.11 -36.03 27.03
C ALA A 82 -9.08 -35.30 27.95
N LYS A 83 -8.60 -34.27 28.65
CA LYS A 83 -9.46 -33.31 29.33
C LYS A 83 -10.56 -32.99 28.35
N GLU A 84 -11.81 -33.32 28.71
CA GLU A 84 -12.94 -33.05 27.85
C GLU A 84 -12.89 -31.57 27.45
N PRO A 85 -12.98 -31.27 26.15
CA PRO A 85 -12.72 -29.93 25.69
C PRO A 85 -13.80 -29.00 26.24
N THR A 86 -13.39 -28.03 27.06
CA THR A 86 -14.32 -27.11 27.72
C THR A 86 -14.92 -26.15 26.69
N LEU A 87 -16.21 -25.87 26.81
CA LEU A 87 -16.90 -24.88 25.97
C LEU A 87 -16.39 -23.48 26.33
N VAL A 88 -15.77 -22.80 25.36
CA VAL A 88 -15.29 -21.42 25.52
C VAL A 88 -16.42 -20.44 25.26
N GLY A 89 -17.26 -20.71 24.26
CA GLY A 89 -18.38 -19.84 23.90
C GLY A 89 -18.99 -20.19 22.54
N MET A 90 -19.82 -19.29 22.02
CA MET A 90 -20.43 -19.40 20.69
C MET A 90 -19.80 -18.41 19.73
N CYS A 91 -19.62 -18.81 18.47
CA CYS A 91 -19.15 -17.93 17.41
C CYS A 91 -20.16 -16.79 17.18
N GLY A 92 -19.71 -15.54 17.28
CA GLY A 92 -20.56 -14.36 17.11
C GLY A 92 -21.12 -14.19 15.69
N ARG A 93 -20.53 -14.87 14.69
CA ARG A 93 -20.95 -14.79 13.28
C ARG A 93 -21.92 -15.90 12.87
N CYS A 94 -21.58 -17.15 13.17
CA CYS A 94 -22.33 -18.33 12.69
C CYS A 94 -23.06 -19.10 13.80
N GLY A 95 -22.86 -18.76 15.07
CA GLY A 95 -23.49 -19.45 16.21
C GLY A 95 -22.90 -20.82 16.56
N LYS A 96 -21.84 -21.28 15.88
CA LYS A 96 -21.16 -22.55 16.15
C LYS A 96 -20.53 -22.54 17.56
N ALA A 97 -20.70 -23.62 18.32
CA ALA A 97 -20.03 -23.81 19.60
C ALA A 97 -18.50 -23.96 19.42
N ILE A 98 -17.73 -23.26 20.24
CA ILE A 98 -16.26 -23.24 20.21
C ILE A 98 -15.73 -23.87 21.49
N TYR A 99 -14.82 -24.82 21.32
CA TYR A 99 -14.22 -25.57 22.42
C TYR A 99 -12.73 -25.22 22.57
N SER A 100 -12.17 -25.44 23.76
CA SER A 100 -10.79 -25.06 24.09
C SER A 100 -9.71 -25.76 23.25
N ASN A 101 -10.06 -26.86 22.59
CA ASN A 101 -9.16 -27.62 21.69
C ASN A 101 -9.24 -27.17 20.22
N THR A 102 -10.15 -26.25 19.88
CA THR A 102 -10.30 -25.72 18.51
C THR A 102 -9.56 -24.40 18.36
N HIS A 103 -9.06 -24.11 17.16
CA HIS A 103 -8.49 -22.78 16.86
C HIS A 103 -9.62 -21.74 16.77
N TYR A 104 -9.47 -20.64 17.48
CA TYR A 104 -10.40 -19.51 17.49
C TYR A 104 -9.64 -18.21 17.74
N ALA A 105 -10.26 -17.09 17.37
CA ALA A 105 -9.70 -15.77 17.60
C ALA A 105 -10.73 -14.84 18.27
N TYR A 106 -10.23 -13.96 19.14
CA TYR A 106 -11.02 -12.86 19.66
C TYR A 106 -11.20 -11.78 18.58
N CYS A 107 -12.39 -11.21 18.53
CA CYS A 107 -12.78 -10.25 17.51
C CYS A 107 -13.60 -9.11 18.11
N THR A 108 -13.60 -7.98 17.40
CA THR A 108 -14.42 -6.82 17.73
C THR A 108 -15.51 -6.69 16.68
N LYS A 109 -16.77 -6.63 17.14
CA LYS A 109 -17.94 -6.32 16.31
C LYS A 109 -17.99 -4.80 16.13
N SER A 110 -17.80 -4.32 14.90
CA SER A 110 -18.07 -2.94 14.52
C SER A 110 -19.40 -2.87 13.78
N VAL A 111 -20.22 -1.89 14.14
CA VAL A 111 -21.51 -1.63 13.53
C VAL A 111 -21.44 -0.27 12.86
N THR A 112 -21.58 -0.24 11.54
CA THR A 112 -21.62 1.00 10.76
C THR A 112 -23.03 1.19 10.19
N TYR A 113 -23.57 2.39 10.34
CA TYR A 113 -24.88 2.76 9.81
C TYR A 113 -24.67 3.54 8.51
N SER A 114 -25.19 3.03 7.39
CA SER A 114 -25.14 3.75 6.11
C SER A 114 -26.48 4.40 5.79
N GLY A 115 -26.50 5.74 5.67
CA GLY A 115 -27.61 6.48 5.06
C GLY A 115 -28.35 7.49 5.95
N ARG A 116 -28.92 8.51 5.28
CA ARG A 116 -29.65 9.65 5.87
C ARG A 116 -31.15 9.38 6.08
N GLY A 117 -31.62 8.13 5.98
CA GLY A 117 -33.06 7.82 6.04
C GLY A 117 -33.48 6.35 6.03
N ARG A 118 -32.57 5.39 5.85
CA ARG A 118 -32.81 3.96 6.10
C ARG A 118 -31.67 3.41 6.93
N HIS A 119 -31.96 2.89 8.12
CA HIS A 119 -30.98 2.25 8.99
C HIS A 119 -30.60 0.87 8.42
N HIS A 120 -29.68 0.82 7.45
CA HIS A 120 -29.00 -0.42 7.13
C HIS A 120 -27.80 -0.56 8.07
N GLU A 121 -27.85 -1.57 8.93
CA GLU A 121 -26.77 -1.94 9.84
C GLU A 121 -25.76 -2.81 9.08
N HIS A 122 -24.54 -2.32 8.91
CA HIS A 122 -23.43 -3.12 8.42
C HIS A 122 -22.60 -3.61 9.61
N VAL A 123 -22.66 -4.92 9.86
CA VAL A 123 -21.86 -5.58 10.89
C VAL A 123 -20.57 -6.10 10.29
N SER A 124 -19.44 -5.59 10.74
CA SER A 124 -18.11 -6.11 10.42
C SER A 124 -17.44 -6.68 11.66
N TRP A 125 -16.64 -7.73 11.45
CA TRP A 125 -15.89 -8.42 12.49
C TRP A 125 -14.41 -8.25 12.19
N HIS A 126 -13.69 -7.56 13.06
CA HIS A 126 -12.24 -7.36 12.91
C HIS A 126 -11.48 -8.19 13.95
N THR A 127 -10.46 -8.91 13.49
CA THR A 127 -9.50 -9.61 14.35
C THR A 127 -8.48 -8.62 14.92
N GLY A 128 -8.40 -8.50 16.24
CA GLY A 128 -7.40 -7.66 16.93
C GLY A 128 -6.20 -8.48 17.41
N ASP A 129 -5.29 -7.84 18.17
CA ASP A 129 -4.02 -8.40 18.71
C ASP A 129 -4.19 -9.54 19.76
N GLY A 130 -5.32 -10.24 19.74
CA GLY A 130 -5.51 -11.52 20.42
C GLY A 130 -5.95 -11.46 21.89
N LYS A 131 -6.21 -10.28 22.48
CA LYS A 131 -6.51 -10.19 23.94
C LYS A 131 -7.70 -9.30 24.37
N THR A 132 -8.35 -8.55 23.48
CA THR A 132 -9.30 -7.48 23.88
C THR A 132 -10.60 -7.38 23.07
N GLY A 133 -11.09 -8.47 22.47
CA GLY A 133 -12.34 -8.48 21.70
C GLY A 133 -13.59 -8.85 22.52
N ASN A 134 -14.72 -8.17 22.29
CA ASN A 134 -16.03 -8.49 22.88
C ASN A 134 -16.73 -9.72 22.24
N GLY A 135 -16.12 -10.35 21.23
CA GLY A 135 -16.68 -11.53 20.57
C GLY A 135 -15.61 -12.57 20.22
N ILE A 136 -16.06 -13.77 19.86
CA ILE A 136 -15.21 -14.90 19.46
C ILE A 136 -15.66 -15.38 18.07
N LEU A 137 -14.70 -15.66 17.18
CA LEU A 137 -14.94 -16.28 15.87
C LEU A 137 -14.37 -17.70 15.83
N CYS A 138 -15.10 -18.62 15.21
CA CYS A 138 -14.60 -19.96 14.89
C CYS A 138 -13.60 -19.92 13.71
N ASP A 139 -12.79 -20.96 13.58
CA ASP A 139 -11.78 -21.08 12.52
C ASP A 139 -12.34 -20.88 11.10
N ASP A 140 -13.50 -21.47 10.78
CA ASP A 140 -14.13 -21.32 9.47
C ASP A 140 -14.51 -19.87 9.16
N CYS A 141 -15.06 -19.15 10.15
CA CYS A 141 -15.43 -17.75 9.98
C CYS A 141 -14.20 -16.84 9.96
N LEU A 142 -13.13 -17.22 10.67
CA LEU A 142 -11.86 -16.51 10.67
C LEU A 142 -11.21 -16.55 9.29
N ARG A 143 -11.10 -17.74 8.69
CA ARG A 143 -10.58 -17.91 7.32
C ARG A 143 -11.39 -17.09 6.30
N GLN A 144 -12.72 -17.10 6.40
CA GLN A 144 -13.58 -16.27 5.54
C GLN A 144 -13.31 -14.77 5.68
N ASN A 145 -13.00 -14.28 6.89
CA ASN A 145 -12.67 -12.87 7.10
C ASN A 145 -11.31 -12.53 6.48
N GLU A 146 -10.30 -13.36 6.72
CA GLU A 146 -8.97 -13.16 6.14
C GLU A 146 -9.01 -13.22 4.61
N GLU A 147 -9.78 -14.14 4.03
CA GLU A 147 -10.00 -14.23 2.58
C GLU A 147 -10.71 -12.99 2.05
N ALA A 148 -11.74 -12.49 2.75
CA ALA A 148 -12.42 -11.26 2.35
C ALA A 148 -11.51 -10.02 2.46
N GLU A 149 -10.64 -9.94 3.46
CA GLU A 149 -9.65 -8.87 3.60
C GLU A 149 -8.59 -8.95 2.50
N LYS A 150 -8.06 -10.14 2.21
CA LYS A 150 -7.15 -10.39 1.09
C LYS A 150 -7.79 -10.02 -0.25
N GLN A 151 -9.05 -10.39 -0.45
CA GLN A 151 -9.78 -10.04 -1.68
C GLN A 151 -9.93 -8.53 -1.82
N LYS A 152 -10.28 -7.81 -0.76
CA LYS A 152 -10.32 -6.34 -0.78
C LYS A 152 -8.97 -5.72 -1.14
N GLN A 153 -7.87 -6.25 -0.60
CA GLN A 153 -6.53 -5.79 -0.94
C GLN A 153 -6.20 -6.04 -2.42
N ILE A 154 -6.55 -7.22 -2.95
CA ILE A 154 -6.39 -7.56 -4.37
C ILE A 154 -7.23 -6.63 -5.25
N ASP A 155 -8.49 -6.39 -4.89
CA ASP A 155 -9.40 -5.51 -5.64
C ASP A 155 -8.88 -4.07 -5.66
N GLN A 156 -8.39 -3.55 -4.53
CA GLN A 156 -7.74 -2.25 -4.44
C GLN A 156 -6.50 -2.19 -5.33
N GLN A 157 -5.64 -3.22 -5.29
CA GLN A 157 -4.45 -3.28 -6.13
C GLN A 157 -4.80 -3.34 -7.63
N ASN A 158 -5.81 -4.12 -8.01
CA ASN A 158 -6.30 -4.21 -9.39
C ASN A 158 -6.90 -2.87 -9.87
N ALA A 159 -7.62 -2.14 -9.01
CA ALA A 159 -8.14 -0.83 -9.34
C ALA A 159 -7.01 0.19 -9.60
N LEU A 160 -5.93 0.13 -8.82
CA LEU A 160 -4.75 0.98 -9.03
C LEU A 160 -4.04 0.64 -10.35
N THR A 161 -3.84 -0.65 -10.65
CA THR A 161 -3.20 -1.07 -11.91
C THR A 161 -4.06 -0.74 -13.14
N GLU A 162 -5.38 -0.87 -13.04
CA GLU A 162 -6.29 -0.47 -14.12
C GLU A 162 -6.23 1.03 -14.39
N ARG A 163 -6.14 1.86 -13.34
CA ARG A 163 -5.94 3.30 -13.48
C ARG A 163 -4.61 3.64 -14.15
N ASP A 164 -3.53 2.97 -13.75
CA ASP A 164 -2.20 3.15 -14.36
C ASP A 164 -2.18 2.75 -15.83
N HIS A 165 -2.82 1.63 -16.18
CA HIS A 165 -2.96 1.20 -17.57
C HIS A 165 -3.77 2.20 -18.39
N LYS A 166 -4.93 2.66 -17.87
CA LYS A 166 -5.74 3.70 -18.54
C LYS A 166 -4.93 4.99 -18.73
N ALA A 167 -4.19 5.43 -17.72
CA ALA A 167 -3.34 6.62 -17.80
C ALA A 167 -2.28 6.48 -18.91
N MET A 168 -1.65 5.31 -19.02
CA MET A 168 -0.65 5.03 -20.06
C MET A 168 -1.26 4.99 -21.45
N VAL A 169 -2.40 4.31 -21.62
CA VAL A 169 -3.13 4.24 -22.90
C VAL A 169 -3.59 5.63 -23.34
N TRP A 170 -4.29 6.37 -22.48
CA TRP A 170 -4.76 7.73 -22.80
C TRP A 170 -3.60 8.69 -23.05
N GLY A 171 -2.53 8.59 -22.25
CA GLY A 171 -1.27 9.29 -22.49
C GLY A 171 -0.77 9.06 -23.91
N LEU A 172 -0.61 7.80 -24.32
CA LEU A 172 -0.04 7.43 -25.61
C LEU A 172 -0.93 7.90 -26.78
N TRP A 173 -2.25 7.72 -26.68
CA TRP A 173 -3.19 8.12 -27.73
C TRP A 173 -3.25 9.64 -27.90
N VAL A 174 -3.42 10.38 -26.82
CA VAL A 174 -3.57 11.85 -26.87
C VAL A 174 -2.22 12.53 -27.10
N GLY A 175 -1.18 12.14 -26.35
CA GLY A 175 0.16 12.69 -26.49
C GLY A 175 0.84 12.30 -27.80
N GLY A 176 0.73 11.03 -28.20
CA GLY A 176 1.23 10.54 -29.49
C GLY A 176 0.49 11.15 -30.67
N GLY A 177 -0.84 11.25 -30.59
CA GLY A 177 -1.66 11.93 -31.60
C GLY A 177 -1.31 13.41 -31.77
N ALA A 178 -1.22 14.16 -30.66
CA ALA A 178 -0.82 15.56 -30.68
C ALA A 178 0.62 15.74 -31.21
N GLY A 179 1.55 14.87 -30.82
CA GLY A 179 2.91 14.88 -31.32
C GLY A 179 3.01 14.65 -32.82
N LEU A 180 2.26 13.67 -33.35
CA LEU A 180 2.23 13.37 -34.78
C LEU A 180 1.66 14.54 -35.59
N ILE A 181 0.59 15.19 -35.10
CA ILE A 181 0.04 16.41 -35.71
C ILE A 181 1.09 17.53 -35.75
N MET A 182 1.81 17.76 -34.65
CA MET A 182 2.86 18.79 -34.59
C MET A 182 4.03 18.51 -35.54
N ILE A 183 4.40 17.23 -35.70
CA ILE A 183 5.43 16.81 -36.68
C ILE A 183 4.95 17.08 -38.11
N LEU A 184 3.71 16.72 -38.44
CA LEU A 184 3.13 16.95 -39.77
C LEU A 184 3.05 18.45 -40.11
N ILE A 185 2.64 19.29 -39.16
CA ILE A 185 2.64 20.76 -39.31
C ILE A 185 4.07 21.27 -39.55
N SER A 186 5.04 20.76 -38.80
CA SER A 186 6.45 21.15 -38.95
C SER A 186 7.02 20.80 -40.33
N ILE A 187 6.68 19.61 -40.85
CA ILE A 187 7.05 19.19 -42.20
C ILE A 187 6.41 20.12 -43.24
N GLY A 188 5.13 20.47 -43.08
CA GLY A 188 4.44 21.42 -43.97
C GLY A 188 5.09 22.81 -43.99
N LEU A 189 5.48 23.33 -42.83
CA LEU A 189 6.20 24.61 -42.71
C LEU A 189 7.59 24.56 -43.34
N PHE A 190 8.28 23.43 -43.20
CA PHE A 190 9.59 23.19 -43.80
C PHE A 190 9.52 23.16 -45.34
N VAL A 191 8.50 22.50 -45.90
CA VAL A 191 8.26 22.45 -47.36
C VAL A 191 7.91 23.84 -47.92
N ASN A 192 7.28 24.72 -47.15
CA ASN A 192 6.91 26.08 -47.56
C ASN A 192 8.08 27.10 -47.53
N LYS A 193 9.35 26.65 -47.63
CA LYS A 193 10.58 27.48 -47.59
C LYS A 193 10.80 28.34 -46.34
N ASN A 194 9.96 28.24 -45.31
CA ASN A 194 10.20 28.86 -44.02
C ASN A 194 11.16 27.99 -43.19
N TRP A 195 12.41 27.86 -43.66
CA TRP A 195 13.43 26.98 -43.07
C TRP A 195 13.71 27.26 -41.59
N ALA A 196 13.69 28.53 -41.19
CA ALA A 196 13.83 28.92 -39.79
C ALA A 196 12.66 28.38 -38.94
N ALA A 197 11.42 28.67 -39.33
CA ALA A 197 10.25 28.18 -38.59
C ALA A 197 10.17 26.64 -38.58
N GLY A 198 10.38 26.00 -39.74
CA GLY A 198 10.34 24.54 -39.86
C GLY A 198 11.42 23.83 -39.06
N GLY A 199 12.65 24.35 -39.01
CA GLY A 199 13.75 23.76 -38.25
C GLY A 199 13.51 23.79 -36.74
N TRP A 200 13.07 24.93 -36.21
CA TRP A 200 12.74 25.08 -34.78
C TRP A 200 11.56 24.19 -34.38
N THR A 201 10.50 24.12 -35.19
CA THR A 201 9.31 23.33 -34.87
C THR A 201 9.56 21.82 -34.99
N LEU A 202 10.35 21.37 -35.97
CA LEU A 202 10.75 19.96 -36.08
C LEU A 202 11.56 19.50 -34.86
N GLY A 203 12.52 20.31 -34.40
CA GLY A 203 13.34 19.97 -33.23
C GLY A 203 12.57 19.99 -31.90
N LEU A 204 11.62 20.93 -31.73
CA LEU A 204 10.83 21.05 -30.50
C LEU A 204 9.62 20.11 -30.46
N SER A 205 9.18 19.58 -31.59
CA SER A 205 7.99 18.72 -31.67
C SER A 205 8.06 17.44 -30.81
N PRO A 206 9.18 16.68 -30.72
CA PRO A 206 9.24 15.48 -29.89
C PRO A 206 9.27 15.82 -28.40
N LEU A 207 9.93 16.93 -28.05
CA LEU A 207 9.96 17.43 -26.68
C LEU A 207 8.56 17.88 -26.23
N ALA A 208 7.84 18.57 -27.12
CA ALA A 208 6.48 18.98 -26.88
C ALA A 208 5.56 17.75 -26.71
N ALA A 209 5.66 16.77 -27.61
CA ALA A 209 4.89 15.53 -27.53
C ALA A 209 5.12 14.78 -26.20
N TYR A 210 6.39 14.67 -25.77
CA TYR A 210 6.74 14.08 -24.48
C TYR A 210 6.15 14.88 -23.30
N GLY A 211 6.22 16.21 -23.33
CA GLY A 211 5.61 17.06 -22.31
C GLY A 211 4.08 16.90 -22.23
N PHE A 212 3.39 16.88 -23.37
CA PHE A 212 1.94 16.63 -23.42
C PHE A 212 1.57 15.25 -22.84
N PHE A 213 2.32 14.21 -23.22
CA PHE A 213 2.17 12.87 -22.67
C PHE A 213 2.39 12.85 -21.15
N ALA A 214 3.47 13.48 -20.68
CA ALA A 214 3.85 13.51 -19.27
C ALA A 214 2.80 14.25 -18.40
N VAL A 215 2.27 15.39 -18.88
CA VAL A 215 1.18 16.12 -18.20
C VAL A 215 -0.04 15.25 -18.08
N LEU A 216 -0.50 14.66 -19.19
CA LEU A 216 -1.73 13.87 -19.18
C LEU A 216 -1.59 12.64 -18.29
N TYR A 217 -0.44 11.96 -18.34
CA TYR A 217 -0.14 10.84 -17.47
C TYR A 217 -0.19 11.24 -15.98
N CYS A 218 0.48 12.35 -15.61
CA CYS A 218 0.49 12.83 -14.22
C CYS A 218 -0.90 13.26 -13.74
N LEU A 219 -1.70 13.92 -14.58
CA LEU A 219 -3.06 14.35 -14.25
C LEU A 219 -4.02 13.19 -14.03
N ILE A 220 -3.91 12.11 -14.81
CA ILE A 220 -4.77 10.93 -14.67
C ILE A 220 -4.34 10.06 -13.48
N LYS A 221 -3.03 9.86 -13.32
CA LYS A 221 -2.47 9.01 -12.26
C LYS A 221 -2.67 9.62 -10.86
N ARG A 222 -2.70 10.95 -10.72
CA ARG A 222 -2.89 11.67 -9.44
C ARG A 222 -1.96 11.19 -8.32
N ASN A 223 -0.77 10.72 -8.68
CA ASN A 223 0.26 10.27 -7.72
C ASN A 223 1.41 11.29 -7.58
N THR A 224 1.22 12.49 -8.13
CA THR A 224 2.25 13.53 -8.14
C THR A 224 1.65 14.90 -7.88
N TRP A 225 2.45 15.77 -7.27
CA TRP A 225 2.17 17.18 -7.05
C TRP A 225 1.91 17.97 -8.34
N ALA A 226 2.28 17.43 -9.50
CA ALA A 226 2.03 18.07 -10.80
C ALA A 226 0.54 18.35 -11.03
N GLY A 227 -0.35 17.46 -10.59
CA GLY A 227 -1.79 17.69 -10.70
C GLY A 227 -2.29 18.78 -9.75
N GLU A 228 -1.74 18.86 -8.55
CA GLU A 228 -2.08 19.91 -7.58
C GLU A 228 -1.64 21.29 -8.08
N ILE A 229 -0.44 21.40 -8.66
CA ILE A 229 0.02 22.65 -9.28
C ILE A 229 -0.91 23.08 -10.41
N PHE A 230 -1.34 22.15 -11.26
CA PHE A 230 -2.29 22.46 -12.33
C PHE A 230 -3.57 23.07 -11.76
N MET A 231 -4.16 22.41 -10.76
CA MET A 231 -5.40 22.86 -10.13
C MET A 231 -5.21 24.23 -9.45
N ASN A 232 -4.15 24.40 -8.67
CA ASN A 232 -3.84 25.64 -7.95
C ASN A 232 -3.67 26.83 -8.91
N ILE A 233 -2.95 26.65 -10.03
CA ILE A 233 -2.77 27.73 -11.00
C ILE A 233 -4.08 28.02 -11.75
N SER A 234 -4.85 26.96 -12.09
CA SER A 234 -6.13 27.12 -12.80
C SER A 234 -7.20 27.83 -11.96
N GLU A 235 -7.13 27.72 -10.63
CA GLU A 235 -8.06 28.35 -9.70
C GLU A 235 -8.01 29.88 -9.79
N PHE A 236 -6.83 30.47 -10.00
CA PHE A 236 -6.67 31.92 -10.21
C PHE A 236 -7.37 32.43 -11.47
N GLY A 237 -7.64 31.56 -12.45
CA GLY A 237 -8.39 31.91 -13.66
C GLY A 237 -9.88 32.16 -13.42
N PHE A 238 -10.44 31.66 -12.31
CA PHE A 238 -11.86 31.84 -11.97
C PHE A 238 -12.08 33.19 -11.26
N VAL A 239 -11.97 34.29 -12.03
CA VAL A 239 -12.21 35.64 -11.53
C VAL A 239 -13.70 35.88 -11.32
N LYS A 240 -14.14 36.02 -10.06
CA LYS A 240 -15.51 36.42 -9.73
C LYS A 240 -15.67 37.94 -9.93
N MET A 241 -16.32 38.32 -11.02
CA MET A 241 -16.55 39.73 -11.36
C MET A 241 -17.46 40.42 -10.32
N PRO A 242 -17.10 41.63 -9.83
CA PRO A 242 -17.96 42.40 -8.94
C PRO A 242 -19.25 42.84 -9.68
N GLY A 243 -20.39 42.74 -8.99
CA GLY A 243 -21.67 43.15 -9.54
C GLY A 243 -21.75 44.67 -9.70
N VAL A 244 -21.91 45.14 -10.94
CA VAL A 244 -22.05 46.58 -11.22
C VAL A 244 -23.50 47.00 -11.02
N ILE A 245 -23.73 48.00 -10.16
CA ILE A 245 -25.06 48.55 -9.84
C ILE A 245 -25.20 49.88 -10.61
N PHE A 246 -26.18 49.97 -11.52
CA PHE A 246 -26.47 51.21 -12.25
C PHE A 246 -27.89 51.69 -11.97
N ALA A 247 -28.10 53.00 -12.03
CA ALA A 247 -29.42 53.63 -11.90
C ALA A 247 -30.28 53.32 -13.14
N PHE A 248 -31.54 52.96 -12.89
CA PHE A 248 -32.50 52.50 -13.89
C PHE A 248 -32.91 53.64 -14.84
N SER A 249 -32.22 53.76 -15.96
CA SER A 249 -32.56 54.64 -17.09
C SER A 249 -32.56 53.83 -18.38
N GLY A 250 -33.38 54.21 -19.37
CA GLY A 250 -33.56 53.44 -20.62
C GLY A 250 -32.25 53.19 -21.38
N ASP A 251 -31.40 54.22 -21.47
CA ASP A 251 -30.05 54.10 -22.06
C ASP A 251 -29.08 53.29 -21.16
N GLY A 252 -29.32 53.30 -19.85
CA GLY A 252 -28.56 52.54 -18.86
C GLY A 252 -28.74 51.02 -18.97
N VAL A 253 -29.89 50.54 -19.46
CA VAL A 253 -30.14 49.09 -19.63
C VAL A 253 -29.29 48.50 -20.75
N VAL A 254 -29.18 49.18 -21.90
CA VAL A 254 -28.36 48.71 -23.03
C VAL A 254 -26.87 48.74 -22.65
N ALA A 255 -26.41 49.81 -22.02
CA ALA A 255 -25.04 49.92 -21.52
C ALA A 255 -24.71 48.81 -20.50
N PHE A 256 -25.66 48.42 -19.64
CA PHE A 256 -25.50 47.32 -18.68
C PHE A 256 -25.27 45.96 -19.35
N PHE A 257 -26.04 45.64 -20.40
CA PHE A 257 -25.84 44.40 -21.16
C PHE A 257 -24.47 44.40 -21.86
N ILE A 258 -24.09 45.51 -22.49
CA ILE A 258 -22.79 45.65 -23.15
C ILE A 258 -21.64 45.47 -22.16
N ILE A 259 -21.67 46.14 -21.01
CA ILE A 259 -20.62 46.02 -19.97
C ILE A 259 -20.54 44.59 -19.44
N LYS A 260 -21.67 43.91 -19.20
CA LYS A 260 -21.66 42.51 -18.78
C LYS A 260 -21.06 41.57 -19.82
N VAL A 261 -21.35 41.78 -21.09
CA VAL A 261 -20.76 40.98 -22.19
C VAL A 261 -19.25 41.23 -22.27
N ILE A 262 -18.80 42.49 -22.20
CA ILE A 262 -17.37 42.84 -22.20
C ILE A 262 -16.65 42.21 -21.01
N LEU A 263 -17.22 42.33 -19.81
CA LEU A 263 -16.69 41.70 -18.60
C LEU A 263 -16.67 40.17 -18.78
N GLY A 264 -17.76 39.55 -19.25
CA GLY A 264 -17.79 38.11 -19.53
C GLY A 264 -16.68 37.64 -20.48
N ILE A 265 -16.46 38.38 -21.57
CA ILE A 265 -15.38 38.11 -22.54
C ILE A 265 -14.01 38.28 -21.88
N LEU A 266 -13.80 39.36 -21.12
CA LEU A 266 -12.54 39.62 -20.42
C LEU A 266 -12.22 38.50 -19.41
N GLY A 267 -13.22 38.08 -18.62
CA GLY A 267 -13.08 36.97 -17.69
C GLY A 267 -12.75 35.66 -18.40
N PHE A 268 -13.39 35.38 -19.54
CA PHE A 268 -13.09 34.20 -20.35
C PHE A 268 -11.67 34.21 -20.92
N LEU A 269 -11.18 35.36 -21.40
CA LEU A 269 -9.80 35.52 -21.87
C LEU A 269 -8.78 35.32 -20.75
N ILE A 270 -9.06 35.86 -19.55
CA ILE A 270 -8.24 35.65 -18.36
C ILE A 270 -8.18 34.17 -17.99
N LEU A 271 -9.32 33.47 -17.98
CA LEU A 271 -9.39 32.03 -17.70
C LEU A 271 -8.54 31.22 -18.69
N ILE A 272 -8.65 31.50 -20.00
CA ILE A 272 -7.83 30.85 -21.03
C ILE A 272 -6.34 31.12 -20.77
N GLY A 273 -5.98 32.37 -20.44
CA GLY A 273 -4.60 32.74 -20.14
C GLY A 273 -4.02 31.95 -18.97
N PHE A 274 -4.75 31.85 -17.85
CA PHE A 274 -4.32 31.07 -16.68
C PHE A 274 -4.29 29.57 -16.96
N LEU A 275 -5.23 29.03 -17.75
CA LEU A 275 -5.18 27.62 -18.17
C LEU A 275 -3.97 27.32 -19.04
N ALA A 276 -3.63 28.20 -19.98
CA ALA A 276 -2.44 28.05 -20.82
C ALA A 276 -1.15 28.14 -19.98
N LEU A 277 -1.11 29.07 -19.02
CA LEU A 277 -0.01 29.21 -18.06
C LEU A 277 0.14 27.95 -17.19
N ALA A 278 -0.96 27.46 -16.61
CA ALA A 278 -0.99 26.24 -15.81
C ALA A 278 -0.48 25.05 -16.62
N PHE A 279 -0.95 24.92 -17.86
CA PHE A 279 -0.51 23.87 -18.77
C PHE A 279 1.00 23.96 -19.07
N PHE A 280 1.52 25.16 -19.32
CA PHE A 280 2.94 25.38 -19.60
C PHE A 280 3.83 24.99 -18.40
N PHE A 281 3.52 25.45 -17.19
CA PHE A 281 4.32 25.11 -16.01
C PHE A 281 4.23 23.61 -15.69
N THR A 282 3.04 23.03 -15.75
CA THR A 282 2.85 21.61 -15.48
C THR A 282 3.54 20.74 -16.52
N MET A 283 3.65 21.19 -17.77
CA MET A 283 4.45 20.54 -18.81
C MET A 283 5.93 20.47 -18.47
N ILE A 284 6.52 21.56 -17.96
CA ILE A 284 7.93 21.57 -17.54
C ILE A 284 8.14 20.61 -16.36
N PHE A 285 7.31 20.70 -15.32
CA PHE A 285 7.50 19.90 -14.11
C PHE A 285 7.17 18.42 -14.31
N SER A 286 6.12 18.11 -15.08
CA SER A 286 5.73 16.72 -15.40
C SER A 286 6.82 15.98 -16.18
N MET A 287 7.62 16.69 -16.97
CA MET A 287 8.74 16.13 -17.71
C MET A 287 9.77 15.44 -16.77
N PHE A 288 9.97 16.00 -15.58
CA PHE A 288 10.82 15.45 -14.52
C PHE A 288 10.08 14.53 -13.56
N ALA A 289 8.79 14.77 -13.32
CA ALA A 289 7.98 13.96 -12.42
C ALA A 289 7.55 12.61 -13.03
N PHE A 290 7.44 12.52 -14.36
CA PHE A 290 7.00 11.32 -15.06
C PHE A 290 7.91 10.10 -14.79
N PRO A 291 9.25 10.17 -14.95
CA PRO A 291 10.13 9.05 -14.65
C PRO A 291 9.99 8.53 -13.22
N TYR A 292 9.84 9.45 -12.26
CA TYR A 292 9.63 9.09 -10.86
C TYR A 292 8.28 8.40 -10.63
N SER A 293 7.21 8.96 -11.20
CA SER A 293 5.84 8.42 -11.10
C SER A 293 5.69 7.05 -11.77
N TYR A 294 6.51 6.76 -12.78
CA TYR A 294 6.55 5.46 -13.43
C TYR A 294 7.23 4.41 -12.55
N CYS A 295 8.36 4.76 -11.91
CA CYS A 295 9.10 3.85 -11.03
C CYS A 295 8.41 3.58 -9.69
N HIS A 296 7.63 4.54 -9.18
CA HIS A 296 6.90 4.40 -7.93
C HIS A 296 5.39 4.30 -8.19
N PRO A 297 4.82 3.08 -8.21
CA PRO A 297 3.38 2.90 -8.32
C PRO A 297 2.67 3.55 -7.12
N ALA A 298 1.44 4.01 -7.34
CA ALA A 298 0.63 4.58 -6.27
C ALA A 298 0.49 3.56 -5.13
N GLN A 299 0.89 3.95 -3.93
CA GLN A 299 0.65 3.13 -2.74
C GLN A 299 -0.78 3.37 -2.27
N ALA A 300 -1.45 2.31 -1.82
CA ALA A 300 -2.75 2.46 -1.18
C ALA A 300 -2.54 3.21 0.14
N GLU A 301 -3.03 4.45 0.21
CA GLU A 301 -3.17 5.21 1.46
C GLU A 301 -4.28 4.64 2.35
#